data_AF-A0A496QA84-F1
#
_entry.id   AF-A0A496QA84-F1
#
_cell.length_a   1.000
_cell.length_b   1.000
_cell.length_c   1.000
_cell.angle_alpha   90.00
_cell.angle_beta   90.00
_cell.angle_gamma   90.00
#
_symmetry.space_group_name_H-M   'P 1'
#
loop_
_entity.id
_entity.type
_entity.pdbx_description
1 polymer ?
#
loop_
_entity_poly.entity_id
_entity_poly.type
_entity_poly.pdbx_seq_one_letter_code
_entity_poly.pdbx_strand_id
1 'polypeptide(L)'
;MKLALVISTGDASFDALAFKGDLINGVKMAKEIGYDAVEIAVRDPRSVDAEEVKKLLDELKMKAVAVGTGQAFLVEKLNMVDPDPEIRRKTVERLKLHTDFASVFGAFLVIGFIRGWRRGRS
;
A
#
# COMPACT_ATOMS: atom_id res chain seq x y z
N MET A 1 22.07 0.63 9.26
CA MET A 1 20.59 0.75 9.20
C MET A 1 20.21 1.11 7.77
N LYS A 2 19.10 0.62 7.22
CA LYS A 2 18.64 0.96 5.86
C LYS A 2 17.49 1.95 5.92
N LEU A 3 17.41 2.87 4.96
CA LEU A 3 16.37 3.90 4.89
C LEU A 3 15.34 3.56 3.81
N ALA A 4 14.05 3.78 4.11
CA ALA A 4 12.96 3.61 3.16
C ALA A 4 12.14 4.90 3.01
N LEU A 5 11.68 5.18 1.79
CA LEU A 5 10.76 6.28 1.50
C LEU A 5 9.34 5.74 1.26
N VAL A 6 8.35 6.34 1.91
CA VAL A 6 6.94 6.01 1.64
C VAL A 6 6.52 6.64 0.32
N ILE A 7 6.06 5.81 -0.61
CA ILE A 7 5.44 6.22 -1.86
C ILE A 7 3.95 6.00 -1.71
N SER A 8 3.21 7.10 -1.59
CA SER A 8 1.76 7.10 -1.69
C SER A 8 1.39 7.58 -3.08
N THR A 9 0.69 6.74 -3.81
CA THR A 9 0.11 7.08 -5.11
C THR A 9 -1.29 7.66 -4.90
N GLY A 10 -1.73 8.47 -5.87
CA GLY A 10 -3.09 9.02 -5.90
C GLY A 10 -4.17 7.95 -6.08
N ASP A 11 -5.41 8.39 -6.22
CA ASP A 11 -6.56 7.49 -6.24
C ASP A 11 -6.60 6.61 -7.52
N ALA A 12 -6.15 5.36 -7.39
CA ALA A 12 -6.03 4.40 -8.49
C ALA A 12 -7.35 4.09 -9.23
N SER A 13 -8.51 4.43 -8.65
CA SER A 13 -9.80 4.24 -9.31
C SER A 13 -10.06 5.23 -10.43
N PHE A 14 -9.35 6.37 -10.47
CA PHE A 14 -9.63 7.42 -11.46
C PHE A 14 -8.75 7.29 -12.70
N ASP A 15 -7.50 6.84 -12.55
CA ASP A 15 -6.59 6.61 -13.68
C ASP A 15 -5.45 5.65 -13.31
N ALA A 16 -5.51 4.42 -13.83
CA ALA A 16 -4.48 3.39 -13.62
C ALA A 16 -3.11 3.77 -14.22
N LEU A 17 -3.09 4.58 -15.29
CA LEU A 17 -1.85 5.06 -15.90
C LEU A 17 -1.18 6.12 -15.03
N ALA A 18 -1.97 7.03 -14.46
CA ALA A 18 -1.46 8.04 -13.52
C ALA A 18 -0.88 7.38 -12.26
N PHE A 19 -1.59 6.40 -11.69
CA PHE A 19 -1.09 5.61 -10.55
C PHE A 19 0.26 4.95 -10.84
N LYS A 20 0.36 4.30 -12.00
CA LYS A 20 1.58 3.64 -12.45
C LYS A 20 2.72 4.66 -12.65
N GLY A 21 2.43 5.81 -13.24
CA GLY A 21 3.37 6.91 -13.40
C GLY A 21 3.91 7.41 -12.05
N ASP A 22 3.01 7.65 -11.09
CA ASP A 22 3.36 8.13 -9.74
C ASP A 22 4.25 7.12 -9.00
N LEU A 23 3.93 5.82 -9.08
CA LEU A 23 4.72 4.78 -8.43
C LEU A 23 6.13 4.69 -9.04
N ILE A 24 6.21 4.65 -10.38
CA ILE A 24 7.50 4.58 -11.09
C ILE A 24 8.37 5.79 -10.75
N ASN A 25 7.79 7.00 -10.81
CA ASN A 25 8.49 8.24 -10.51
C ASN A 25 8.91 8.29 -9.04
N GLY A 26 8.06 7.85 -8.12
CA GLY A 26 8.37 7.76 -6.70
C GLY A 26 9.56 6.83 -6.40
N VAL A 27 9.61 5.65 -7.02
CA VAL A 27 10.72 4.70 -6.80
C VAL A 27 12.03 5.24 -7.38
N LYS A 28 11.98 5.84 -8.58
CA LYS A 28 13.14 6.49 -9.19
C LYS A 28 13.66 7.64 -8.33
N MET A 29 12.78 8.50 -7.83
CA MET A 29 13.12 9.60 -6.94
C MET A 29 13.73 9.08 -5.63
N ALA A 30 13.16 8.05 -5.01
CA ALA A 30 13.72 7.44 -3.80
C ALA A 30 15.16 6.95 -4.03
N LYS A 31 15.41 6.31 -5.18
CA LYS A 31 16.74 5.84 -5.59
C LYS A 31 17.72 7.00 -5.78
N GLU A 32 17.29 8.05 -6.48
CA GLU A 32 18.11 9.23 -6.77
C GLU A 32 18.53 9.98 -5.49
N ILE A 33 17.63 10.07 -4.50
CA ILE A 33 17.92 10.68 -3.19
C ILE A 33 18.90 9.81 -2.36
N GLY A 34 18.96 8.50 -2.63
CA GLY A 34 19.84 7.57 -1.93
C GLY A 34 19.18 6.70 -0.87
N TYR A 35 17.84 6.54 -0.93
CA TYR A 35 17.16 5.54 -0.11
C TYR A 35 17.49 4.11 -0.56
N ASP A 36 17.46 3.16 0.38
CA ASP A 36 17.72 1.75 0.11
C ASP A 36 16.46 0.99 -0.34
N ALA A 37 15.29 1.52 0.00
CA ALA A 37 14.01 0.84 -0.11
C ALA A 37 12.83 1.82 -0.20
N VAL A 38 11.64 1.28 -0.44
CA VAL A 38 10.36 1.99 -0.46
C VAL A 38 9.31 1.27 0.38
N GLU A 39 8.35 2.03 0.89
CA GLU A 39 7.07 1.51 1.37
C GLU A 39 5.99 1.92 0.35
N ILE A 40 5.13 0.98 -0.06
CA ILE A 40 4.10 1.23 -1.07
C ILE A 40 2.76 1.34 -0.37
N ALA A 41 2.13 2.51 -0.41
CA ALA A 41 0.75 2.68 0.07
C ALA A 41 -0.22 2.53 -1.09
N VAL A 42 -1.09 1.50 -1.03
CA VAL A 42 -2.10 1.22 -2.06
C VAL A 42 -3.48 1.11 -1.41
N ARG A 43 -4.52 1.64 -2.04
CA ARG A 43 -5.90 1.50 -1.53
C ARG A 43 -6.49 0.13 -1.87
N ASP A 44 -6.49 -0.20 -3.16
CA ASP A 44 -6.98 -1.48 -3.68
C ASP A 44 -5.87 -2.14 -4.51
N PRO A 45 -5.24 -3.22 -4.00
CA PRO A 45 -4.15 -3.89 -4.70
C PRO A 45 -4.50 -4.40 -6.10
N ARG A 46 -5.79 -4.61 -6.41
CA ARG A 46 -6.24 -5.06 -7.73
C ARG A 46 -6.06 -4.02 -8.83
N SER A 47 -5.87 -2.76 -8.45
CA SER A 47 -5.60 -1.66 -9.39
C SER A 47 -4.14 -1.59 -9.84
N VAL A 48 -3.29 -2.50 -9.34
CA VAL A 48 -1.84 -2.45 -9.52
C VAL A 48 -1.32 -3.79 -10.05
N ASP A 49 -0.51 -3.76 -11.09
CA ASP A 49 0.25 -4.92 -11.53
C ASP A 49 1.48 -5.10 -10.64
N ALA A 50 1.40 -6.03 -9.69
CA ALA A 50 2.47 -6.30 -8.74
C ALA A 50 3.76 -6.80 -9.41
N GLU A 51 3.66 -7.56 -10.51
CA GLU A 51 4.81 -8.11 -11.22
C GLU A 51 5.57 -7.02 -11.97
N GLU A 52 4.84 -6.06 -12.55
CA GLU A 52 5.47 -4.89 -13.16
C GLU A 52 6.21 -4.03 -12.13
N VAL A 53 5.60 -3.79 -10.97
CA VAL A 53 6.26 -3.09 -9.85
C VAL A 53 7.50 -3.85 -9.39
N LYS A 54 7.43 -5.18 -9.31
CA LYS A 54 8.55 -6.01 -8.91
C LYS A 54 9.71 -5.88 -9.91
N LYS A 55 9.44 -5.92 -11.21
CA LYS A 55 10.46 -5.72 -12.26
C LYS A 55 11.15 -4.36 -12.12
N LEU A 56 10.39 -3.28 -11.92
CA LEU A 56 10.95 -1.96 -11.70
C LEU A 56 11.89 -1.91 -10.47
N LEU A 57 11.46 -2.50 -9.35
CA LEU A 57 12.27 -2.56 -8.13
C LEU A 57 13.58 -3.34 -8.38
N ASP A 58 13.49 -4.47 -9.08
CA ASP A 58 14.65 -5.29 -9.44
C ASP A 58 15.63 -4.52 -10.35
N GLU A 59 15.13 -3.82 -11.38
CA GLU A 59 15.93 -2.96 -12.28
C GLU A 59 16.66 -1.84 -11.55
N LEU A 60 15.99 -1.18 -10.60
CA LEU A 60 16.56 -0.08 -9.82
C LEU A 60 17.39 -0.55 -8.62
N LYS A 61 17.48 -1.87 -8.41
CA LYS A 61 18.09 -2.49 -7.21
C LYS A 61 17.52 -1.89 -5.92
N MET A 62 16.20 -1.72 -5.90
CA MET A 62 15.41 -1.22 -4.78
C MET A 62 14.57 -2.36 -4.20
N LYS A 63 14.09 -2.20 -2.96
CA LYS A 63 13.18 -3.17 -2.32
C LYS A 63 11.92 -2.46 -1.85
N ALA A 64 10.77 -3.11 -1.98
CA ALA A 64 9.60 -2.74 -1.19
C ALA A 64 9.67 -3.46 0.16
N VAL A 65 9.74 -2.71 1.25
CA VAL A 65 9.87 -3.28 2.61
C VAL A 65 8.53 -3.40 3.33
N ALA A 66 7.55 -2.58 2.95
CA ALA A 66 6.22 -2.62 3.53
C ALA A 66 5.14 -2.19 2.52
N VAL A 67 3.92 -2.66 2.77
CA VAL A 67 2.70 -2.25 2.07
C VAL A 67 1.74 -1.61 3.06
N GLY A 68 1.38 -0.36 2.80
CA GLY A 68 0.47 0.43 3.62
C GLY A 68 -1.01 0.23 3.24
N THR A 69 -1.87 -0.04 4.22
CA THR A 69 -3.31 -0.27 4.03
C THR A 69 -4.18 0.94 4.40
N GLY A 70 -3.57 2.07 4.72
CA GLY A 70 -4.25 3.22 5.35
C GLY A 70 -5.34 3.84 4.47
N GLN A 71 -5.16 3.85 3.15
CA GLN A 71 -6.13 4.45 2.23
C GLN A 71 -7.48 3.70 2.19
N ALA A 72 -7.48 2.38 2.41
CA ALA A 72 -8.73 1.60 2.51
C ALA A 72 -9.60 2.06 3.70
N PHE A 73 -8.97 2.51 4.80
CA PHE A 73 -9.66 3.15 5.91
C PHE A 73 -10.08 4.58 5.58
N LEU A 74 -9.14 5.42 5.12
CA LEU A 74 -9.38 6.86 4.98
C LEU A 74 -10.45 7.17 3.91
N VAL A 75 -10.44 6.42 2.81
CA VAL A 75 -11.32 6.66 1.66
C VAL A 75 -12.58 5.80 1.72
N GLU A 76 -12.45 4.49 1.92
CA GLU A 76 -13.58 3.55 1.85
C GLU A 76 -14.16 3.16 3.23
N LYS A 77 -13.61 3.71 4.31
CA LYS A 77 -14.03 3.48 5.71
C LYS A 77 -13.94 2.02 6.16
N LEU A 78 -13.21 1.18 5.43
CA LEU A 78 -12.96 -0.22 5.82
C LEU A 78 -12.13 -0.27 7.11
N ASN A 79 -12.63 -1.00 8.11
CA ASN A 79 -11.94 -1.20 9.36
C ASN A 79 -12.35 -2.50 10.09
N MET A 80 -11.41 -3.06 10.85
CA MET A 80 -11.54 -4.38 11.48
C MET A 80 -12.53 -4.43 12.65
N VAL A 81 -12.88 -3.27 13.22
CA VAL A 81 -13.70 -3.16 14.45
C VAL A 81 -14.99 -2.38 14.21
N ASP A 82 -15.40 -2.27 12.94
CA ASP A 82 -16.64 -1.56 12.60
C ASP A 82 -17.84 -2.25 13.26
N PRO A 83 -18.84 -1.51 13.79
CA PRO A 83 -20.06 -2.14 14.29
C PRO A 83 -20.79 -2.97 13.22
N ASP A 84 -20.73 -2.56 11.95
CA ASP A 84 -21.35 -3.28 10.84
C ASP A 84 -20.54 -4.55 10.50
N PRO A 85 -21.12 -5.77 10.65
CA PRO A 85 -20.45 -7.01 10.27
C PRO A 85 -20.03 -7.07 8.80
N GLU A 86 -20.75 -6.41 7.90
CA GLU A 86 -20.44 -6.42 6.47
C GLU A 86 -19.18 -5.59 6.17
N ILE A 87 -18.98 -4.47 6.87
CA ILE A 87 -17.74 -3.68 6.77
C ILE A 87 -16.56 -4.50 7.27
N ARG A 88 -16.71 -5.22 8.39
CA ARG A 88 -15.65 -6.11 8.88
C ARG A 88 -15.32 -7.22 7.87
N ARG A 89 -16.34 -7.85 7.27
CA ARG A 89 -16.17 -8.88 6.23
C ARG A 89 -15.39 -8.34 5.03
N LYS A 90 -15.81 -7.20 4.47
CA LYS A 90 -15.11 -6.52 3.37
C LYS A 90 -13.68 -6.12 3.72
N THR A 91 -13.45 -5.70 4.97
CA THR A 91 -12.10 -5.35 5.45
C THR A 91 -11.18 -6.57 5.45
N VAL A 92 -11.67 -7.74 5.90
CA VAL A 92 -10.90 -8.99 5.84
C VAL A 92 -10.58 -9.38 4.40
N GLU A 93 -11.54 -9.29 3.49
CA GLU A 93 -11.31 -9.53 2.06
C GLU A 93 -10.25 -8.59 1.49
N ARG A 94 -10.33 -7.30 1.82
CA ARG A 94 -9.33 -6.31 1.39
C ARG A 94 -7.95 -6.61 1.95
N LEU A 95 -7.84 -7.04 3.21
CA LEU A 95 -6.57 -7.38 3.83
C LEU A 95 -5.93 -8.60 3.15
N LYS A 96 -6.71 -9.62 2.77
CA LYS A 96 -6.21 -10.78 2.01
C LYS A 96 -5.57 -10.34 0.68
N LEU A 97 -6.25 -9.47 -0.07
CA LEU A 97 -5.70 -8.91 -1.31
C LEU A 97 -4.39 -8.15 -1.09
N HIS A 98 -4.27 -7.40 0.02
CA HIS A 98 -3.01 -6.72 0.35
C HIS A 98 -1.93 -7.71 0.79
N THR A 99 -2.27 -8.80 1.48
CA THR A 99 -1.34 -9.87 1.82
C THR A 99 -0.78 -10.52 0.57
N ASP A 100 -1.64 -10.87 -0.38
CA ASP A 100 -1.22 -11.44 -1.67
C ASP A 100 -0.29 -10.48 -2.42
N PHE A 101 -0.65 -9.19 -2.50
CA PHE A 101 0.19 -8.16 -3.11
C PHE A 101 1.54 -7.97 -2.40
N ALA A 102 1.57 -7.89 -1.07
CA ALA A 102 2.79 -7.76 -0.30
C ALA A 102 3.70 -8.99 -0.44
N SER A 103 3.11 -10.17 -0.62
CA SER A 103 3.85 -11.43 -0.77
C SER A 103 4.75 -11.45 -2.01
N VAL A 104 4.36 -10.78 -3.10
CA VAL A 104 5.16 -10.64 -4.34
C VAL A 104 6.52 -10.01 -4.06
N PHE A 105 6.58 -9.09 -3.08
CA PHE A 105 7.80 -8.38 -2.71
C PHE A 105 8.50 -8.95 -1.48
N GLY A 106 7.88 -9.92 -0.78
CA GLY A 106 8.29 -10.32 0.57
C GLY A 106 8.20 -9.16 1.58
N ALA A 107 7.27 -8.23 1.37
CA ALA A 107 7.11 -7.03 2.17
C ALA A 107 6.23 -7.26 3.41
N PHE A 108 6.43 -6.47 4.46
CA PHE A 108 5.52 -6.46 5.61
C PHE A 108 4.18 -5.81 5.23
N LEU A 109 3.08 -6.26 5.84
CA LEU A 109 1.79 -5.60 5.73
C LEU A 109 1.57 -4.68 6.94
N VAL A 110 1.37 -3.38 6.70
CA VAL A 110 1.22 -2.39 7.77
C VAL A 110 -0.24 -2.30 8.22
N ILE A 111 -0.51 -2.73 9.46
CA ILE A 111 -1.83 -2.59 10.10
C ILE A 111 -1.91 -1.27 10.86
N GLY A 112 -2.18 -0.20 10.11
CA GLY A 112 -2.34 1.17 10.63
C GLY A 112 -3.79 1.52 10.95
N PHE A 113 -4.35 2.56 10.30
CA PHE A 113 -5.74 2.99 10.52
C PHE A 113 -6.79 1.91 10.27
N ILE A 114 -6.50 0.92 9.42
CA ILE A 114 -7.42 -0.18 9.10
C ILE A 114 -7.81 -1.02 10.32
N ARG A 115 -7.02 -0.98 11.41
CA ARG A 115 -7.38 -1.59 12.70
C ARG A 115 -8.65 -0.98 13.31
N GLY A 116 -9.04 0.21 12.84
CA GLY A 116 -10.13 1.03 13.34
C GLY A 116 -9.78 1.79 14.62
N TRP A 117 -10.75 2.56 15.09
CA TRP A 117 -10.58 3.49 16.21
C TRP A 117 -11.46 3.06 17.37
N ARG A 118 -10.94 3.22 18.58
CA ARG A 118 -11.78 3.14 19.77
C ARG A 118 -12.64 4.39 19.84
N ARG A 119 -13.96 4.24 19.80
CA ARG A 119 -14.90 5.35 20.07
C ARG A 119 -14.67 5.90 21.48
N GLY A 120 -14.69 7.22 21.64
CA GLY A 120 -14.58 7.90 22.95
C GLY A 120 -13.15 8.11 23.47
N ARG A 121 -12.14 8.16 22.60
CA ARG A 121 -10.85 8.79 22.95
C ARG A 121 -10.91 10.26 22.51
N SER A 122 -10.97 11.14 23.50
CA SER A 122 -10.64 12.57 23.40
C SER A 122 -9.18 12.76 23.02
#